data_AF-W4H5P8-F1
#
_entry.id   AF-W4H5P8-F1
#
_cell.length_a   1.000
_cell.length_b   1.000
_cell.length_c   1.000
_cell.angle_alpha   90.00
_cell.angle_beta   90.00
_cell.angle_gamma   90.00
#
_symmetry.space_group_name_H-M   'P 1'
#
loop_
_entity.id
_entity.type
_entity.pdbx_description
1 polymer ?
#
loop_
_entity_poly.entity_id
_entity_poly.type
_entity_poly.pdbx_seq_one_letter_code
_entity_poly.pdbx_strand_id
1 'polypeptide(L)'
;MPPPAVHLSFGGCGFLLAFHIGVAKYMRRRGLLTASSSFVGASGGSLVAASLAYDVPMSRVLAETKTTAAALHDDIRASKRGSMLATRSLSGYVHRHIDALFPDPLPCMSPKLSGSPPRLVVATTEVFPRLRTVHWSGFVTKGELANVLLTSCHVPWYFDGTPARRLAGTWHTDGGLLRFVPDVPDHIPVNVFPVPWVDKATTISPRWIRGFPISMAQLTRWVLLPPPDDMLDQFVVWGEQAAHAYVTAIPPTSR
;
A
#
# COMPACT_ATOMS: atom_id res chain seq x y z
N MET A 1 -24.54 -19.98 -2.61
CA MET A 1 -23.10 -19.73 -2.51
C MET A 1 -22.93 -18.27 -2.09
N PRO A 2 -22.12 -17.93 -1.06
CA PRO A 2 -21.71 -16.55 -0.87
C PRO A 2 -20.99 -16.06 -2.15
N PRO A 3 -21.08 -14.76 -2.49
CA PRO A 3 -20.35 -14.23 -3.64
C PRO A 3 -18.85 -14.55 -3.52
N PRO A 4 -18.15 -14.78 -4.63
CA PRO A 4 -16.72 -15.05 -4.60
C PRO A 4 -15.99 -13.90 -3.91
N ALA A 5 -15.02 -14.26 -3.06
CA ALA A 5 -14.27 -13.28 -2.30
C ALA A 5 -13.47 -12.37 -3.23
N VAL A 6 -13.51 -11.07 -2.98
CA VAL A 6 -12.70 -10.14 -3.75
C VAL A 6 -11.28 -10.15 -3.19
N HIS A 7 -10.30 -10.28 -4.08
CA HIS A 7 -8.88 -10.10 -3.77
C HIS A 7 -8.41 -8.75 -4.34
N LEU A 8 -7.51 -8.06 -3.63
CA LEU A 8 -7.04 -6.72 -4.00
C LEU A 8 -5.51 -6.68 -4.12
N SER A 9 -5.00 -6.00 -5.14
CA SER A 9 -3.57 -5.72 -5.31
C SER A 9 -3.32 -4.22 -5.26
N PHE A 10 -2.67 -3.74 -4.20
CA PHE A 10 -2.43 -2.32 -3.94
C PHE A 10 -1.06 -1.88 -4.46
N GLY A 11 -1.08 -0.89 -5.36
CA GLY A 11 0.16 -0.34 -5.89
C GLY A 11 0.94 0.54 -4.92
N GLY A 12 2.20 0.78 -5.27
CA GLY A 12 3.06 1.73 -4.59
C GLY A 12 2.47 3.14 -4.64
N CYS A 13 2.42 3.77 -3.47
CA CYS A 13 1.72 5.04 -3.28
C CYS A 13 2.43 6.01 -2.32
N GLY A 14 3.47 5.57 -1.60
CA GLY A 14 4.09 6.38 -0.54
C GLY A 14 3.04 6.89 0.45
N PHE A 15 3.01 8.20 0.69
CA PHE A 15 2.02 8.82 1.59
C PHE A 15 0.59 8.90 1.01
N LEU A 16 0.37 8.56 -0.26
CA LEU A 16 -0.97 8.52 -0.87
C LEU A 16 -1.75 7.24 -0.54
N LEU A 17 -1.27 6.43 0.41
CA LEU A 17 -1.95 5.21 0.89
C LEU A 17 -3.38 5.48 1.40
N ALA A 18 -3.72 6.72 1.75
CA ALA A 18 -5.07 7.16 2.07
C ALA A 18 -6.11 6.85 0.97
N PHE A 19 -5.71 6.87 -0.31
CA PHE A 19 -6.59 6.43 -1.40
C PHE A 19 -6.94 4.94 -1.28
N HIS A 20 -5.93 4.10 -1.02
CA HIS A 20 -6.12 2.65 -0.82
C HIS A 20 -6.98 2.36 0.41
N ILE A 21 -6.81 3.13 1.49
CA ILE A 21 -7.67 3.08 2.69
C ILE A 21 -9.14 3.32 2.30
N GLY A 22 -9.41 4.33 1.48
CA GLY A 22 -10.77 4.61 0.99
C GLY A 22 -11.36 3.44 0.20
N VAL A 23 -10.59 2.90 -0.74
CA VAL A 23 -11.01 1.71 -1.51
C VAL A 23 -11.33 0.54 -0.57
N ALA A 24 -10.44 0.26 0.37
CA ALA A 24 -10.60 -0.82 1.34
C ALA A 24 -11.83 -0.65 2.24
N LYS A 25 -12.08 0.56 2.75
CA LYS A 25 -13.27 0.90 3.55
C LYS A 25 -14.55 0.63 2.77
N TYR A 26 -14.62 1.08 1.52
CA TYR A 26 -15.78 0.86 0.67
C TYR A 26 -16.02 -0.64 0.42
N MET A 27 -15.00 -1.38 0.00
CA MET A 27 -15.09 -2.81 -0.29
C MET A 27 -15.52 -3.62 0.93
N ARG A 28 -14.95 -3.33 2.12
CA ARG A 28 -15.32 -3.97 3.38
C ARG A 28 -16.77 -3.68 3.75
N ARG A 29 -17.22 -2.43 3.66
CA ARG A 29 -18.61 -2.01 3.97
C ARG A 29 -19.64 -2.63 3.03
N ARG A 30 -19.25 -2.97 1.80
CA ARG A 30 -20.09 -3.71 0.84
C ARG A 30 -20.09 -5.23 1.06
N GLY A 31 -19.36 -5.74 2.05
CA GLY A 31 -19.23 -7.17 2.31
C GLY A 31 -18.41 -7.92 1.26
N LEU A 32 -17.62 -7.22 0.45
CA LEU A 32 -16.82 -7.82 -0.63
C LEU A 32 -15.49 -8.38 -0.12
N LEU A 33 -14.99 -7.84 1.01
CA LEU A 33 -13.79 -8.33 1.68
C LEU A 33 -14.19 -9.31 2.78
N THR A 34 -13.77 -10.56 2.65
CA THR A 34 -14.15 -11.66 3.55
C THR A 34 -12.91 -12.33 4.18
N ALA A 35 -13.12 -13.38 4.97
CA ALA A 35 -12.02 -14.18 5.54
C ALA A 35 -11.16 -14.87 4.46
N SER A 36 -11.72 -15.12 3.27
CA SER A 36 -10.99 -15.72 2.13
C SER A 36 -10.39 -14.69 1.16
N SER A 37 -10.61 -13.39 1.39
CA SER A 37 -9.94 -12.35 0.61
C SER A 37 -8.42 -12.39 0.79
N SER A 38 -7.72 -12.04 -0.28
CA SER A 38 -6.26 -11.99 -0.37
C SER A 38 -5.84 -10.56 -0.72
N PHE A 39 -4.77 -10.10 -0.09
CA PHE A 39 -4.27 -8.75 -0.22
C PHE A 39 -2.82 -8.78 -0.65
N VAL A 40 -2.53 -8.13 -1.77
CA VAL A 40 -1.18 -7.96 -2.28
C VAL A 40 -0.82 -6.49 -2.20
N GLY A 41 0.44 -6.15 -1.90
CA GLY A 41 0.84 -4.75 -1.96
C GLY A 41 2.33 -4.53 -2.17
N ALA A 42 2.65 -3.37 -2.75
CA ALA A 42 4.00 -2.83 -2.88
C ALA A 42 4.10 -1.45 -2.20
N SER A 43 5.25 -1.14 -1.60
CA SER A 43 5.52 0.16 -0.96
C SER A 43 4.42 0.54 0.03
N GLY A 44 3.95 1.78 0.07
CA GLY A 44 2.81 2.18 0.93
C GLY A 44 1.55 1.31 0.77
N GLY A 45 1.34 0.68 -0.40
CA GLY A 45 0.25 -0.28 -0.62
C GLY A 45 0.43 -1.58 0.16
N SER A 46 1.67 -2.00 0.43
CA SER A 46 1.96 -3.16 1.27
C SER A 46 1.55 -2.94 2.73
N LEU A 47 1.63 -1.71 3.24
CA LEU A 47 1.18 -1.36 4.58
C LEU A 47 -0.35 -1.50 4.71
N VAL A 48 -1.10 -1.08 3.69
CA VAL A 48 -2.56 -1.24 3.65
C VAL A 48 -2.94 -2.71 3.48
N ALA A 49 -2.26 -3.45 2.59
CA ALA A 49 -2.48 -4.88 2.40
C ALA A 49 -2.25 -5.67 3.69
N ALA A 50 -1.12 -5.44 4.38
CA ALA A 50 -0.82 -6.06 5.67
C ALA A 50 -1.85 -5.68 6.73
N SER A 51 -2.22 -4.40 6.81
CA SER A 51 -3.25 -3.93 7.74
C SER A 51 -4.59 -4.63 7.52
N LEU A 52 -5.00 -4.86 6.27
CA LEU A 52 -6.22 -5.60 5.96
C LEU A 52 -6.11 -7.09 6.33
N ALA A 53 -4.97 -7.70 6.03
CA ALA A 53 -4.75 -9.12 6.31
C ALA A 53 -4.77 -9.45 7.82
N TYR A 54 -4.25 -8.55 8.65
CA TYR A 54 -4.26 -8.64 10.12
C TYR A 54 -5.46 -7.91 10.77
N ASP A 55 -6.46 -7.54 9.99
CA ASP A 55 -7.71 -6.93 10.46
C ASP A 55 -7.54 -5.65 11.31
N VAL A 56 -6.47 -4.89 11.02
CA VAL A 56 -6.26 -3.55 11.58
C VAL A 56 -7.34 -2.61 11.02
N PRO A 57 -8.03 -1.82 11.88
CA PRO A 57 -9.02 -0.86 11.41
C PRO A 57 -8.40 0.19 10.47
N MET A 58 -9.01 0.38 9.30
CA MET A 58 -8.55 1.37 8.31
C MET A 58 -8.52 2.81 8.85
N SER A 59 -9.36 3.13 9.84
CA SER A 59 -9.31 4.40 10.57
C SER A 59 -8.02 4.56 11.39
N ARG A 60 -7.52 3.47 11.99
CA ARG A 60 -6.25 3.46 12.72
C ARG A 60 -5.06 3.61 11.77
N VAL A 61 -5.10 2.94 10.62
CA VAL A 61 -4.06 3.10 9.58
C VAL A 61 -4.00 4.57 9.14
N LEU A 62 -5.14 5.19 8.85
CA LEU A 62 -5.20 6.61 8.47
C LEU A 62 -4.68 7.53 9.57
N ALA A 63 -5.10 7.30 10.82
CA ALA A 63 -4.63 8.09 11.97
C ALA A 63 -3.10 8.03 12.07
N GLU A 64 -2.49 6.85 11.96
CA GLU A 64 -1.04 6.75 12.02
C GLU A 64 -0.31 7.26 10.79
N THR A 65 -0.96 7.28 9.62
CA THR A 65 -0.42 7.99 8.46
C THR A 65 -0.35 9.49 8.73
N LYS A 66 -1.38 10.07 9.35
CA LYS A 66 -1.39 11.50 9.76
C LYS A 66 -0.36 11.79 10.84
N THR A 67 -0.26 10.95 11.89
CA THR A 67 0.80 11.07 12.91
C THR A 67 2.19 11.08 12.26
N THR A 68 2.41 10.17 11.31
CA THR A 68 3.68 10.06 10.59
C THR A 68 3.95 11.29 9.72
N ALA A 69 2.92 11.78 9.02
CA ALA A 69 2.99 12.98 8.19
C ALA A 69 3.33 14.23 9.00
N ALA A 70 2.64 14.44 10.12
CA ALA A 70 2.87 15.56 11.02
C ALA A 70 4.30 15.58 11.57
N ALA A 71 4.76 14.42 12.08
CA ALA A 71 6.14 14.29 12.58
C ALA A 71 7.19 14.60 11.50
N LEU A 72 6.98 14.11 10.27
CA LEU A 72 7.89 14.41 9.16
C LEU A 72 7.86 15.90 8.77
N HIS A 73 6.69 16.55 8.74
CA HIS A 73 6.60 17.98 8.46
C HIS A 73 7.28 18.82 9.55
N ASP A 74 7.15 18.45 10.82
CA ASP A 74 7.78 19.15 11.94
C ASP A 74 9.30 19.04 11.88
N ASP A 75 9.84 17.85 11.56
CA ASP A 75 11.28 17.65 11.39
C ASP A 75 11.82 18.41 10.17
N ILE A 76 11.06 18.49 9.08
CA ILE A 76 11.39 19.33 7.92
C ILE A 76 11.42 20.81 8.30
N ARG A 77 10.44 21.29 9.09
CA ARG A 77 10.37 22.68 9.56
C ARG A 77 11.50 23.03 10.53
N ALA A 78 11.86 22.12 11.42
CA ALA A 78 12.93 22.31 12.41
C ALA A 78 14.33 22.32 11.77
N SER A 79 14.50 21.62 10.64
CA SER A 79 15.79 21.47 9.96
C SER A 79 16.21 22.74 9.20
N LYS A 80 16.82 23.72 9.88
CA LYS A 80 17.36 24.97 9.31
C LYS A 80 18.54 24.81 8.31
N ARG A 81 18.94 23.58 7.95
CA ARG A 81 20.03 23.29 7.00
C ARG A 81 19.63 22.19 6.04
N GLY A 82 18.96 22.58 4.95
CA GLY A 82 18.80 21.79 3.72
C GLY A 82 17.97 20.52 3.86
N SER A 83 16.89 20.44 3.07
CA SER A 83 15.93 19.34 2.90
C SER A 83 16.47 17.90 2.80
N MET A 84 17.78 17.68 2.79
CA MET A 84 18.45 16.41 2.49
C MET A 84 18.87 15.62 3.75
N LEU A 85 18.95 16.24 4.93
CA LEU A 85 19.24 15.53 6.20
C LEU A 85 17.98 15.10 6.96
N ALA A 86 16.86 15.82 6.87
CA ALA A 86 15.62 15.44 7.56
C ALA A 86 15.00 14.15 6.97
N THR A 87 15.20 13.89 5.68
CA THR A 87 14.74 12.68 5.00
C THR A 87 15.64 11.46 5.22
N ARG A 88 16.77 11.60 5.94
CA ARG A 88 17.77 10.52 6.09
C ARG A 88 17.34 9.33 6.95
N SER A 89 16.09 9.28 7.43
CA SER A 89 15.52 8.00 7.85
C SER A 89 14.00 8.02 7.75
N LEU A 90 13.47 8.12 6.52
CA LEU A 90 12.08 7.71 6.26
C LEU A 90 11.83 6.29 6.80
N SER A 91 12.88 5.45 6.80
CA SER A 91 12.90 4.16 7.47
C SER A 91 12.46 4.19 8.94
N GLY A 92 12.88 5.18 9.73
CA GLY A 92 12.48 5.30 11.14
C GLY A 92 10.99 5.62 11.30
N TYR A 93 10.44 6.47 10.43
CA TYR A 93 9.00 6.78 10.43
C TYR A 93 8.18 5.56 10.02
N VAL A 94 8.57 4.86 8.95
CA VAL A 94 7.87 3.65 8.50
C VAL A 94 8.01 2.52 9.53
N HIS A 95 9.16 2.38 10.19
CA HIS A 95 9.33 1.43 11.28
C HIS A 95 8.37 1.72 12.45
N ARG A 96 8.30 2.99 12.91
CA ARG A 96 7.35 3.39 13.95
C ARG A 96 5.90 3.16 13.53
N HIS A 97 5.58 3.44 12.27
CA HIS A 97 4.25 3.20 11.72
C HIS A 97 3.89 1.70 11.76
N ILE A 98 4.81 0.81 11.35
CA ILE A 98 4.63 -0.65 11.45
C ILE A 98 4.47 -1.06 12.92
N ASP A 99 5.31 -0.54 13.82
CA ASP A 99 5.26 -0.86 15.24
C ASP A 99 3.94 -0.47 15.90
N ALA A 100 3.39 0.68 15.52
CA ALA A 100 2.12 1.17 16.01
C ALA A 100 0.96 0.33 15.50
N LEU A 101 1.01 -0.19 14.26
CA LEU A 101 -0.11 -0.92 13.67
C LEU A 101 -0.15 -2.41 14.07
N PHE A 102 0.99 -3.08 14.18
CA PHE A 102 1.06 -4.53 14.38
C PHE A 102 1.58 -4.90 15.78
N PRO A 103 0.84 -5.72 16.54
CA PRO A 103 1.27 -6.20 17.85
C PRO A 103 2.37 -7.27 17.73
N ASP A 104 3.03 -7.54 18.85
CA ASP A 104 4.00 -8.64 19.01
C ASP A 104 3.57 -9.51 20.21
N PRO A 105 3.23 -10.80 20.02
CA PRO A 105 3.27 -11.57 18.77
C PRO A 105 2.20 -11.14 17.74
N LEU A 106 2.46 -11.45 16.47
CA LEU A 106 1.47 -11.24 15.41
C LEU A 106 0.22 -12.11 15.66
N PRO A 107 -0.99 -11.58 15.40
CA PRO A 107 -2.20 -12.39 15.48
C PRO A 107 -2.15 -13.52 14.46
N CYS A 108 -2.66 -14.69 14.84
CA CYS A 108 -2.84 -15.78 13.89
C CYS A 108 -3.84 -15.35 12.81
N MET A 109 -3.43 -15.43 11.55
CA MET A 109 -4.37 -15.24 10.44
C MET A 109 -5.38 -16.39 10.42
N SER A 110 -6.62 -16.12 10.00
CA SER A 110 -7.65 -17.15 9.91
C SER A 110 -7.15 -18.37 9.12
N PRO A 111 -7.49 -19.60 9.55
CA PRO A 111 -7.06 -20.82 8.88
C PRO A 111 -7.39 -20.77 7.40
N LYS A 112 -6.40 -21.08 6.56
CA LYS A 112 -6.59 -21.13 5.11
C LYS A 112 -7.53 -22.27 4.75
N LEU A 113 -8.40 -22.05 3.76
CA LEU A 113 -9.01 -23.16 3.04
C LEU A 113 -7.90 -23.84 2.21
N SER A 114 -7.92 -25.17 2.14
CA SER A 114 -6.99 -25.91 1.29
C SER A 114 -7.12 -25.41 -0.16
N GLY A 115 -6.01 -24.97 -0.77
CA GLY A 115 -5.98 -24.43 -2.13
C GLY A 115 -6.26 -22.92 -2.28
N SER A 116 -6.54 -22.16 -1.21
CA SER A 116 -6.73 -20.70 -1.30
C SER A 116 -5.40 -19.93 -1.38
N PRO A 117 -5.33 -18.77 -2.09
CA PRO A 117 -4.13 -17.94 -2.11
C PRO A 117 -3.72 -17.46 -0.70
N PRO A 118 -2.45 -17.04 -0.50
CA PRO A 118 -2.03 -16.45 0.76
C PRO A 118 -2.85 -15.20 1.07
N ARG A 119 -3.34 -15.04 2.31
CA ARG A 119 -4.12 -13.85 2.72
C ARG A 119 -3.33 -12.54 2.56
N LEU A 120 -2.00 -12.59 2.73
CA LEU A 120 -1.09 -11.47 2.53
C LEU A 120 0.06 -11.86 1.61
N VAL A 121 0.33 -11.02 0.61
CA VAL A 121 1.55 -11.04 -0.19
C VAL A 121 2.16 -9.64 -0.23
N VAL A 122 3.45 -9.53 0.10
CA VAL A 122 4.21 -8.28 -0.02
C VAL A 122 5.16 -8.40 -1.19
N ALA A 123 5.10 -7.45 -2.12
CA ALA A 123 5.98 -7.40 -3.28
C ALA A 123 7.23 -6.56 -2.97
N THR A 124 8.38 -7.03 -3.43
CA THR A 124 9.66 -6.29 -3.43
C THR A 124 10.30 -6.43 -4.81
N THR A 125 11.25 -5.57 -5.14
CA THR A 125 12.06 -5.73 -6.35
C THR A 125 13.43 -6.28 -5.96
N GLU A 126 13.74 -7.52 -6.31
CA GLU A 126 15.11 -8.03 -6.26
C GLU A 126 15.92 -7.29 -7.32
N VAL A 127 17.05 -6.69 -6.91
CA VAL A 127 17.96 -5.95 -7.80
C VAL A 127 19.28 -6.69 -8.02
N PHE A 128 19.62 -7.62 -7.13
CA PHE A 128 20.78 -8.51 -7.28
C PHE A 128 20.55 -9.82 -6.51
N PRO A 129 20.88 -10.99 -7.11
CA PRO A 129 21.58 -11.19 -8.37
C PRO A 129 20.71 -11.06 -9.63
N ARG A 130 19.38 -11.09 -9.52
CA ARG A 130 18.48 -11.00 -10.69
C ARG A 130 17.44 -9.91 -10.51
N LEU A 131 17.29 -9.06 -11.52
CA LEU A 131 16.27 -8.03 -11.54
C LEU A 131 14.88 -8.65 -11.77
N ARG A 132 14.05 -8.72 -10.73
CA ARG A 132 12.68 -9.27 -10.80
C ARG A 132 11.82 -8.84 -9.62
N THR A 133 10.51 -8.91 -9.79
CA THR A 133 9.57 -8.82 -8.66
C THR A 133 9.60 -10.12 -7.85
N VAL A 134 9.65 -10.01 -6.53
CA VAL A 134 9.61 -11.13 -5.59
C VAL A 134 8.44 -10.94 -4.62
N HIS A 135 7.64 -12.00 -4.47
CA HIS A 135 6.45 -12.04 -3.63
C HIS A 135 6.75 -12.79 -2.31
N TRP A 136 6.52 -12.12 -1.19
CA TRP A 136 6.74 -12.65 0.16
C TRP A 136 5.40 -12.91 0.85
N SER A 137 5.26 -14.07 1.48
CA SER A 137 4.06 -14.44 2.24
C SER A 137 4.42 -15.39 3.39
N GLY A 138 3.46 -15.68 4.27
CA GLY A 138 3.66 -16.67 5.34
C GLY A 138 4.50 -16.15 6.52
N PHE A 139 4.38 -14.85 6.84
CA PHE A 139 5.09 -14.22 7.96
C PHE A 139 4.72 -14.86 9.30
N VAL A 140 5.71 -15.28 10.07
CA VAL A 140 5.53 -15.93 11.38
C VAL A 140 5.70 -14.91 12.50
N THR A 141 6.69 -14.03 12.39
CA THR A 141 7.01 -13.04 13.42
C THR A 141 6.77 -11.60 12.97
N LYS A 142 6.56 -10.69 13.94
CA LYS A 142 6.47 -9.25 13.65
C LYS A 142 7.74 -8.74 12.99
N GLY A 143 8.91 -9.23 13.43
CA GLY A 143 10.21 -8.85 12.85
C GLY A 143 10.35 -9.22 11.38
N GLU A 144 9.91 -10.42 10.98
CA GLU A 144 9.90 -10.84 9.57
C GLU A 144 8.99 -9.95 8.73
N LEU A 145 7.76 -9.72 9.19
CA LEU A 145 6.80 -8.84 8.52
C LEU A 145 7.38 -7.42 8.38
N ALA A 146 7.89 -6.85 9.47
CA ALA A 146 8.46 -5.52 9.48
C ALA A 146 9.64 -5.38 8.51
N ASN A 147 10.55 -6.35 8.49
CA ASN A 147 11.71 -6.32 7.60
C ASN A 147 11.30 -6.32 6.12
N VAL A 148 10.30 -7.13 5.76
CA VAL A 148 9.78 -7.20 4.39
C VAL A 148 8.99 -5.94 4.01
N LEU A 149 8.16 -5.40 4.90
CA LEU A 149 7.43 -4.15 4.66
C LEU A 149 8.38 -2.96 4.49
N LEU A 150 9.40 -2.84 5.36
CA LEU A 150 10.45 -1.82 5.24
C LEU A 150 11.18 -1.93 3.90
N THR A 151 11.49 -3.15 3.47
CA THR A 151 12.13 -3.40 2.17
C THR A 151 11.20 -3.06 1.00
N SER A 152 9.90 -3.36 1.11
CA SER A 152 8.91 -3.02 0.10
C SER A 152 8.70 -1.52 -0.06
N CYS A 153 8.89 -0.73 1.00
CA CYS A 153 8.84 0.74 1.02
C CYS A 153 10.19 1.41 0.71
N HIS A 154 11.24 0.64 0.42
CA HIS A 154 12.60 1.14 0.30
C HIS A 154 12.84 1.83 -1.04
N VAL A 155 12.38 3.07 -1.20
CA VAL A 155 12.69 3.86 -2.41
C VAL A 155 14.22 4.11 -2.47
N PRO A 156 14.92 3.68 -3.55
CA PRO A 156 16.38 3.77 -3.64
C PRO A 156 16.90 5.17 -3.32
N TRP A 157 17.92 5.25 -2.45
CA TRP A 157 18.56 6.49 -1.96
C TRP A 157 17.68 7.42 -1.12
N TYR A 158 16.38 7.41 -1.34
CA TYR A 158 15.43 8.28 -0.65
C TYR A 158 15.07 7.78 0.76
N PHE A 159 14.93 6.46 0.94
CA PHE A 159 14.36 5.88 2.16
C PHE A 159 15.26 5.99 3.40
N ASP A 160 16.54 5.62 3.27
CA ASP A 160 17.54 5.69 4.34
C ASP A 160 18.95 6.02 3.82
N GLY A 161 19.06 6.52 2.58
CA GLY A 161 20.34 6.82 1.94
C GLY A 161 21.03 5.62 1.29
N THR A 162 20.44 4.42 1.31
CA THR A 162 20.99 3.24 0.62
C THR A 162 20.16 2.86 -0.62
N PRO A 163 20.74 2.22 -1.64
CA PRO A 163 20.00 1.84 -2.85
C PRO A 163 19.08 0.63 -2.67
N ALA A 164 19.41 -0.26 -1.73
CA ALA A 164 18.73 -1.53 -1.51
C ALA A 164 19.01 -2.09 -0.11
N ARG A 165 18.16 -2.99 0.36
CA ARG A 165 18.28 -3.75 1.62
C ARG A 165 18.49 -5.23 1.32
N ARG A 166 19.16 -5.94 2.23
CA ARG A 166 19.38 -7.38 2.10
C ARG A 166 18.21 -8.14 2.72
N LEU A 167 17.60 -9.04 1.95
CA LEU A 167 16.46 -9.85 2.37
C LEU A 167 16.66 -11.29 1.90
N ALA A 168 16.64 -12.24 2.83
CA ALA A 168 16.91 -13.67 2.59
C ALA A 168 18.16 -13.96 1.72
N GLY A 169 19.22 -13.15 1.86
CA GLY A 169 20.50 -13.35 1.15
C GLY A 169 20.63 -12.63 -0.20
N THR A 170 19.56 -12.04 -0.74
CA THR A 170 19.55 -11.25 -1.99
C THR A 170 19.33 -9.76 -1.70
N TRP A 171 19.59 -8.88 -2.67
CA TRP A 171 19.39 -7.43 -2.53
C TRP A 171 18.05 -7.03 -3.13
N HIS A 172 17.27 -6.29 -2.34
CA HIS A 172 15.91 -5.88 -2.66
C HIS A 172 15.71 -4.39 -2.44
N THR A 173 14.76 -3.82 -3.16
CA THR A 173 14.33 -2.43 -3.03
C THR A 173 12.82 -2.34 -3.20
N ASP A 174 12.28 -1.11 -3.25
CA ASP A 174 10.85 -0.83 -3.33
C ASP A 174 10.12 -1.76 -4.33
N GLY A 175 9.00 -2.32 -3.89
CA GLY A 175 8.21 -3.27 -4.68
C GLY A 175 7.57 -2.67 -5.92
N GLY A 176 7.40 -1.35 -5.95
CA GLY A 176 6.83 -0.58 -7.04
C GLY A 176 7.81 -0.22 -8.15
N LEU A 177 9.10 -0.56 -8.01
CA LEU A 177 10.15 -0.12 -8.95
C LEU A 177 9.95 -0.65 -10.37
N LEU A 178 9.66 -1.95 -10.54
CA LEU A 178 9.42 -2.55 -11.85
C LEU A 178 7.96 -2.41 -12.30
N ARG A 179 7.03 -2.59 -11.37
CA ARG A 179 5.60 -2.44 -11.61
C ARG A 179 4.97 -1.74 -10.41
N PHE A 180 4.32 -0.61 -10.65
CA PHE A 180 3.67 0.15 -9.59
C PHE A 180 2.63 -0.70 -8.84
N VAL A 181 1.83 -1.50 -9.55
CA VAL A 181 0.88 -2.44 -8.94
C VAL A 181 1.40 -3.87 -9.16
N PRO A 182 1.57 -4.68 -8.10
CA PRO A 182 1.91 -6.09 -8.25
C PRO A 182 0.88 -6.83 -9.10
N ASP A 183 1.36 -7.52 -10.14
CA ASP A 183 0.52 -8.30 -11.04
C ASP A 183 0.33 -9.70 -10.49
N VAL A 184 -0.86 -9.98 -9.98
CA VAL A 184 -1.24 -11.26 -9.37
C VAL A 184 -2.61 -11.67 -9.93
N PRO A 185 -2.74 -12.91 -10.47
CA PRO A 185 -4.01 -13.39 -10.99
C PRO A 185 -5.15 -13.25 -9.98
N ASP A 186 -6.37 -12.99 -10.48
CA ASP A 186 -7.61 -12.90 -9.70
C ASP A 186 -7.65 -11.77 -8.64
N HIS A 187 -6.69 -10.84 -8.68
CA HIS A 187 -6.68 -9.66 -7.81
C HIS A 187 -7.10 -8.42 -8.60
N ILE A 188 -8.01 -7.64 -8.04
CA ILE A 188 -8.38 -6.33 -8.58
C ILE A 188 -7.24 -5.35 -8.28
N PRO A 189 -6.58 -4.78 -9.31
CA PRO A 189 -5.53 -3.79 -9.11
C PRO A 189 -6.11 -2.49 -8.55
N VAL A 190 -5.39 -1.86 -7.64
CA VAL A 190 -5.71 -0.55 -7.06
C VAL A 190 -4.51 0.36 -7.23
N ASN A 191 -4.67 1.44 -7.99
CA ASN A 191 -3.62 2.39 -8.33
C ASN A 191 -3.99 3.81 -7.89
N VAL A 192 -3.03 4.60 -7.43
CA VAL A 192 -3.24 6.00 -7.02
C VAL A 192 -3.00 7.00 -8.16
N PHE A 193 -2.51 6.56 -9.32
CA PHE A 193 -2.21 7.42 -10.45
C PHE A 193 -3.24 7.27 -11.60
N PRO A 194 -3.75 8.37 -12.18
CA PRO A 194 -4.68 8.34 -13.31
C PRO A 194 -4.01 8.12 -14.69
N VAL A 195 -3.10 7.15 -14.79
CA VAL A 195 -2.28 6.96 -16.01
C VAL A 195 -3.05 6.26 -17.15
N PRO A 196 -2.86 6.64 -18.43
CA PRO A 196 -3.64 6.13 -19.55
C PRO A 196 -3.36 4.67 -19.92
N TRP A 197 -2.19 4.14 -19.57
CA TRP A 197 -1.82 2.74 -19.82
C TRP A 197 -2.37 1.75 -18.78
N VAL A 198 -3.05 2.24 -17.74
CA VAL A 198 -3.78 1.39 -16.79
C VAL A 198 -5.23 1.30 -17.24
N ASP A 199 -5.67 0.09 -17.54
CA ASP A 199 -7.03 -0.16 -17.99
C ASP A 199 -8.03 0.18 -16.88
N LYS A 200 -8.91 1.14 -17.18
CA LYS A 200 -9.94 1.62 -16.28
C LYS A 200 -10.94 0.50 -15.95
N ALA A 201 -11.25 -0.39 -16.90
CA ALA A 201 -12.26 -1.43 -16.72
C ALA A 201 -11.83 -2.50 -15.71
N THR A 202 -10.52 -2.70 -15.54
CA THR A 202 -9.99 -3.74 -14.65
C THR A 202 -9.38 -3.18 -13.36
N THR A 203 -9.02 -1.89 -13.33
CA THR A 203 -8.30 -1.27 -12.21
C THR A 203 -9.11 -0.17 -11.49
N ILE A 204 -9.10 -0.21 -10.16
CA ILE A 204 -9.60 0.89 -9.33
C ILE A 204 -8.52 1.97 -9.26
N SER A 205 -8.85 3.17 -9.71
CA SER A 205 -7.91 4.30 -9.76
C SER A 205 -8.64 5.64 -9.83
N PRO A 206 -7.94 6.78 -9.70
CA PRO A 206 -8.56 8.08 -9.86
C PRO A 206 -9.22 8.33 -11.24
N ARG A 207 -9.00 7.48 -12.25
CA ARG A 207 -9.71 7.53 -13.54
C ARG A 207 -11.23 7.32 -13.41
N TRP A 208 -11.68 6.78 -12.28
CA TRP A 208 -13.09 6.66 -11.94
C TRP A 208 -13.70 7.94 -11.36
N ILE A 209 -12.88 8.95 -11.04
CA ILE A 209 -13.31 10.23 -10.48
C ILE A 209 -13.43 11.23 -11.63
N ARG A 210 -14.64 11.73 -11.86
CA ARG A 210 -14.90 12.74 -12.91
C ARG A 210 -14.17 14.04 -12.57
N GLY A 211 -13.32 14.51 -13.48
CA GLY A 211 -12.58 15.76 -13.29
C GLY A 211 -11.59 15.72 -12.13
N PHE A 212 -10.94 14.57 -11.90
CA PHE A 212 -9.94 14.41 -10.83
C PHE A 212 -8.97 15.60 -10.79
N PRO A 213 -8.95 16.38 -9.69
CA PRO A 213 -8.41 17.75 -9.73
C PRO A 213 -6.89 17.82 -9.51
N ILE A 214 -6.25 16.70 -9.17
CA ILE A 214 -4.84 16.67 -8.80
C ILE A 214 -3.99 16.30 -10.01
N SER A 215 -3.00 17.15 -10.31
CA SER A 215 -2.04 16.90 -11.40
C SER A 215 -1.08 15.76 -11.08
N MET A 216 -0.52 15.12 -12.11
CA MET A 216 0.52 14.09 -11.92
C MET A 216 1.73 14.60 -11.14
N ALA A 217 2.14 15.87 -11.34
CA ALA A 217 3.26 16.47 -10.61
C ALA A 217 2.98 16.64 -9.11
N GLN A 218 1.73 16.96 -8.74
CA GLN A 218 1.33 17.01 -7.34
C GLN A 218 1.29 15.61 -6.72
N LEU A 219 0.77 14.60 -7.44
CA LEU A 219 0.76 13.22 -6.97
C LEU A 219 2.18 12.69 -6.71
N THR A 220 3.11 12.89 -7.65
CA THR A 220 4.49 12.42 -7.49
C THR A 220 5.19 13.11 -6.33
N ARG A 221 4.94 14.41 -6.13
CA ARG A 221 5.40 15.12 -4.94
C ARG A 221 4.83 14.50 -3.67
N TRP A 222 3.53 14.20 -3.64
CA TRP A 222 2.86 13.68 -2.46
C TRP A 222 3.16 12.22 -2.13
N VAL A 223 3.65 11.45 -3.09
CA VAL A 223 4.20 10.11 -2.84
C VAL A 223 5.42 10.20 -1.92
N LEU A 224 6.28 11.19 -2.14
CA LEU A 224 7.51 11.38 -1.37
C LEU A 224 7.29 12.26 -0.13
N LEU A 225 6.54 13.35 -0.24
CA LEU A 225 6.30 14.29 0.86
C LEU A 225 4.82 14.29 1.23
N PRO A 226 4.46 14.02 2.50
CA PRO A 226 3.05 13.84 2.83
C PRO A 226 2.22 15.09 2.50
N PRO A 227 1.02 14.93 1.93
CA PRO A 227 0.08 16.04 1.80
C PRO A 227 -0.46 16.46 3.18
N PRO A 228 -1.11 17.64 3.26
CA PRO A 228 -1.86 18.04 4.45
C PRO A 228 -2.97 17.04 4.84
N ASP A 229 -3.39 17.06 6.11
CA ASP A 229 -4.34 16.08 6.66
C ASP A 229 -5.72 16.11 5.99
N ASP A 230 -6.23 17.29 5.65
CA ASP A 230 -7.48 17.48 4.90
C ASP A 230 -7.40 16.85 3.51
N MET A 231 -6.22 16.95 2.87
CA MET A 231 -5.96 16.27 1.61
C MET A 231 -5.88 14.75 1.78
N LEU A 232 -5.28 14.23 2.85
CA LEU A 232 -5.32 12.80 3.16
C LEU A 232 -6.76 12.31 3.33
N ASP A 233 -7.60 13.04 4.05
CA ASP A 233 -9.03 12.73 4.17
C ASP A 233 -9.75 12.76 2.82
N GLN A 234 -9.44 13.75 1.98
CA GLN A 234 -10.00 13.83 0.64
C GLN A 234 -9.56 12.66 -0.25
N PHE A 235 -8.34 12.15 -0.11
CA PHE A 235 -7.89 10.92 -0.78
C PHE A 235 -8.68 9.69 -0.34
N VAL A 236 -9.08 9.60 0.93
CA VAL A 236 -9.99 8.53 1.41
C VAL A 236 -11.34 8.64 0.70
N VAL A 237 -11.92 9.84 0.63
CA VAL A 237 -13.20 10.08 -0.07
C VAL A 237 -13.10 9.68 -1.55
N TRP A 238 -12.02 10.08 -2.22
CA TRP A 238 -11.75 9.71 -3.61
C TRP A 238 -11.56 8.21 -3.81
N GLY A 239 -10.89 7.52 -2.88
CA GLY A 239 -10.78 6.07 -2.89
C GLY A 239 -12.14 5.39 -2.79
N GLU A 240 -13.00 5.86 -1.88
CA GLU A 240 -14.37 5.34 -1.73
C GLU A 240 -15.22 5.58 -3.00
N GLN A 241 -15.12 6.76 -3.61
CA GLN A 241 -15.82 7.10 -4.85
C GLN A 241 -15.35 6.24 -6.03
N ALA A 242 -14.04 6.05 -6.18
CA ALA A 242 -13.47 5.23 -7.25
C ALA A 242 -13.89 3.77 -7.12
N ALA A 243 -13.84 3.21 -5.91
CA ALA A 243 -14.30 1.85 -5.63
C ALA A 243 -15.81 1.68 -5.87
N HIS A 244 -16.61 2.67 -5.49
CA HIS A 244 -18.04 2.68 -5.78
C HIS A 244 -18.31 2.63 -7.29
N ALA A 245 -17.73 3.56 -8.05
CA ALA A 245 -17.94 3.63 -9.49
C ALA A 245 -17.44 2.36 -10.22
N TYR A 246 -16.32 1.79 -9.78
CA TYR A 246 -15.84 0.51 -10.31
C TYR A 246 -16.82 -0.64 -10.05
N VAL A 247 -17.29 -0.77 -8.81
CA VAL A 247 -18.19 -1.87 -8.41
C VAL A 247 -19.56 -1.76 -9.07
N THR A 248 -20.06 -0.54 -9.35
CA THR A 248 -21.36 -0.34 -10.01
C THR A 248 -21.29 -0.45 -11.52
N ALA A 249 -20.13 -0.16 -12.14
CA ALA A 249 -19.95 -0.26 -13.58
C ALA A 249 -19.76 -1.70 -14.08
N ILE A 250 -19.31 -2.62 -13.22
CA ILE A 250 -19.01 -4.00 -13.61
C ILE A 250 -20.16 -4.92 -13.14
N PRO A 251 -20.96 -5.50 -14.06
CA PRO A 251 -22.09 -6.34 -13.70
C PRO A 251 -21.65 -7.61 -12.94
N PRO A 252 -22.50 -8.16 -12.06
CA PRO A 252 -22.15 -9.28 -11.19
C PRO A 252 -21.82 -10.60 -11.91
N THR A 253 -22.07 -10.71 -13.22
CA THR A 253 -21.86 -11.92 -14.03
C THR A 253 -20.42 -12.12 -14.53
N SER A 254 -19.50 -11.21 -14.22
CA SER A 254 -18.08 -11.30 -14.60
C SER A 254 -17.13 -11.48 -13.41
N ARG A 255 -17.62 -12.03 -12.29
CA ARG A 255 -16.85 -12.33 -11.08
C ARG A 255 -16.93 -13.80 -10.72
#